data_AF-A0A356I9D0-F1
#
_entry.id   AF-A0A356I9D0-F1
#
_cell.length_a   1.000
_cell.length_b   1.000
_cell.length_c   1.000
_cell.angle_alpha   90.00
_cell.angle_beta   90.00
_cell.angle_gamma   90.00
#
_symmetry.space_group_name_H-M   'P 1'
#
loop_
_entity.id
_entity.type
_entity.pdbx_description
1 polymer ?
#
loop_
_entity_poly.entity_id
_entity_poly.type
_entity_poly.pdbx_seq_one_letter_code
_entity_poly.pdbx_strand_id
1 'polypeptide(L)'
;MELFSRSYITLCLIEYMVYVEAVIKNEAGIHCRPSAILIKERATYQGDVMVHSESGSTTLQSALECIMLGLEQGARVRIEVNGANEEAFAARLAQLFETKFDFPVG
;
A
#
# COMPACT_ATOMS: atom_id res chain seq x y z
N MET A 1 0.18 1.18 52.71
CA MET A 1 1.53 1.68 52.41
C MET A 1 2.30 0.52 51.86
N GLU A 2 2.23 0.33 50.55
CA GLU A 2 3.34 0.63 49.60
C GLU A 2 4.36 -0.52 49.60
N LEU A 3 4.73 -1.19 48.51
CA LEU A 3 4.85 -0.76 47.12
C LEU A 3 4.60 -1.91 46.13
N PHE A 4 3.95 -1.56 45.01
CA PHE A 4 4.01 -2.28 43.75
C PHE A 4 5.47 -2.46 43.29
N SER A 5 5.88 -3.64 42.84
CA SER A 5 7.07 -3.76 42.00
C SER A 5 7.00 -4.95 41.04
N ARG A 6 6.78 -4.58 39.76
CA ARG A 6 7.25 -5.24 38.53
C ARG A 6 6.68 -6.62 38.19
N SER A 7 5.48 -6.61 37.63
CA SER A 7 5.05 -7.58 36.60
C SER A 7 4.50 -6.83 35.40
N TYR A 8 5.40 -6.19 34.66
CA TYR A 8 5.19 -5.53 33.36
C TYR A 8 6.62 -5.56 32.77
N ILE A 9 6.97 -5.95 31.55
CA ILE A 9 6.34 -5.81 30.24
C ILE A 9 7.08 -6.83 29.35
N THR A 10 6.52 -8.01 29.11
CA THR A 10 6.83 -8.77 27.87
C THR A 10 5.51 -8.90 27.14
N LEU A 11 4.91 -7.74 26.82
CA LEU A 11 3.91 -7.69 25.77
C LEU A 11 4.71 -7.91 24.49
N CYS A 12 4.74 -9.15 24.03
CA CYS A 12 5.13 -9.47 22.67
C CYS A 12 4.23 -8.62 21.76
N LEU A 13 4.76 -7.49 21.28
CA LEU A 13 4.11 -6.67 20.27
C LEU A 13 4.06 -7.53 19.03
N ILE A 14 2.96 -8.27 18.87
CA ILE A 14 2.58 -8.81 17.59
C ILE A 14 2.27 -7.57 16.77
N GLU A 15 3.24 -7.13 15.97
CA GLU A 15 3.03 -6.15 14.91
C GLU A 15 1.96 -6.75 14.00
N TYR A 16 0.69 -6.34 14.20
CA TYR A 16 -0.38 -6.71 13.31
C TYR A 16 -0.14 -5.94 12.00
N MET A 17 -0.10 -6.71 10.91
CA MET A 17 0.08 -6.24 9.56
C MET A 17 -0.95 -6.98 8.72
N VAL A 18 -1.66 -6.25 7.87
CA VAL A 18 -2.57 -6.84 6.89
C VAL A 18 -1.90 -6.91 5.54
N TYR A 19 -2.21 -7.97 4.80
CA TYR A 19 -1.83 -8.09 3.40
C TYR A 19 -3.08 -8.32 2.54
N VAL A 20 -3.10 -7.66 1.38
CA VAL A 20 -4.12 -7.87 0.35
C VAL A 20 -3.44 -7.94 -1.01
N GLU A 21 -3.99 -8.73 -1.92
CA GLU A 21 -3.53 -8.82 -3.30
C GLU A 21 -4.45 -8.01 -4.23
N ALA A 22 -3.88 -7.43 -5.28
CA ALA A 22 -4.61 -6.75 -6.33
C ALA A 22 -4.06 -7.11 -7.71
N VAL A 23 -4.93 -7.11 -8.72
CA VAL A 23 -4.56 -7.31 -10.12
C VAL A 23 -4.80 -6.02 -10.89
N ILE A 24 -3.78 -5.53 -11.60
CA ILE A 24 -3.90 -4.29 -12.37
C ILE A 24 -4.89 -4.49 -13.52
N LYS A 25 -5.99 -3.72 -13.53
CA LYS A 25 -7.02 -3.82 -14.56
C LYS A 25 -6.92 -2.73 -15.63
N ASN A 26 -6.20 -1.65 -15.33
CA ASN A 26 -6.00 -0.54 -16.26
C ASN A 26 -5.27 -1.02 -17.51
N GLU A 27 -5.80 -0.70 -18.69
CA GLU A 27 -5.28 -1.21 -19.96
C GLU A 27 -3.86 -0.70 -20.25
N ALA A 28 -3.57 0.54 -19.91
CA ALA A 28 -2.23 1.13 -20.03
C ALA A 28 -1.31 0.85 -18.82
N GLY A 29 -1.73 -0.03 -17.88
CA GLY A 29 -1.00 -0.29 -16.65
C GLY A 29 -0.94 0.91 -15.69
N ILE A 30 0.01 0.91 -14.76
CA ILE A 30 0.25 2.02 -13.82
C ILE A 30 1.39 2.89 -14.34
N HIS A 31 1.01 4.00 -14.99
CA HIS A 31 1.93 5.02 -15.52
C HIS A 31 1.80 6.33 -14.72
N CYS A 32 2.38 7.43 -15.23
CA CYS A 32 2.45 8.71 -14.52
C CYS A 32 1.13 9.21 -13.89
N ARG A 33 -0.02 9.04 -14.55
CA ARG A 33 -1.30 9.58 -14.06
C ARG A 33 -1.90 8.71 -12.93
N PRO A 34 -2.09 7.37 -13.09
CA PRO A 34 -2.47 6.51 -11.97
C PRO A 34 -1.51 6.56 -10.78
N SER A 35 -0.18 6.63 -11.02
CA SER A 35 0.81 6.72 -9.95
C SER A 35 0.58 7.95 -9.06
N ALA A 36 0.27 9.11 -9.63
CA ALA A 36 -0.03 10.33 -8.86
C ALA A 36 -1.24 10.15 -7.93
N ILE A 37 -2.25 9.38 -8.35
CA ILE A 37 -3.43 9.07 -7.53
C ILE A 37 -3.04 8.15 -6.38
N LEU A 38 -2.26 7.09 -6.66
CA LEU A 38 -1.79 6.13 -5.65
C LEU A 38 -0.94 6.82 -4.57
N ILE A 39 -0.03 7.72 -4.96
CA ILE A 39 0.82 8.45 -4.00
C ILE A 39 0.00 9.42 -3.17
N LYS A 40 -0.98 10.08 -3.79
CA LYS A 40 -1.88 10.98 -3.07
C LYS A 40 -2.69 10.24 -2.02
N GLU A 41 -3.18 9.04 -2.34
CA GLU A 41 -3.84 8.17 -1.36
C GLU A 41 -2.83 7.68 -0.30
N ARG A 42 -1.63 7.23 -0.70
CA ARG A 42 -0.57 6.85 0.24
C ARG A 42 -0.25 7.95 1.26
N ALA A 43 -0.20 9.20 0.81
CA ALA A 43 0.13 10.35 1.65
C ALA A 43 -0.94 10.66 2.72
N THR A 44 -2.16 10.13 2.61
CA THR A 44 -3.18 10.29 3.67
C THR A 44 -3.00 9.30 4.82
N TYR A 45 -2.16 8.29 4.66
CA TYR A 45 -1.95 7.24 5.66
C TYR A 45 -0.67 7.45 6.46
N GLN A 46 -0.77 7.40 7.78
CA GLN A 46 0.36 7.65 8.69
C GLN A 46 1.15 6.38 9.03
N GLY A 47 0.60 5.20 8.76
CA GLY A 47 1.27 3.93 9.00
C GLY A 47 2.22 3.53 7.87
N ASP A 48 2.78 2.34 8.02
CA ASP A 48 3.70 1.75 7.06
C ASP A 48 2.93 1.08 5.93
N VAL A 49 3.46 1.22 4.72
CA VAL A 49 2.90 0.63 3.50
C VAL A 49 4.05 0.13 2.65
N MET A 50 3.96 -1.11 2.21
CA MET A 50 4.86 -1.70 1.22
C MET A 50 4.03 -2.37 0.13
N VAL A 51 4.37 -2.11 -1.12
CA VAL A 51 3.75 -2.77 -2.27
C VAL A 51 4.82 -3.59 -2.97
N HIS A 52 4.56 -4.88 -3.12
CA HIS A 52 5.43 -5.85 -3.77
C HIS A 52 4.86 -6.25 -5.13
N SER A 53 5.74 -6.42 -6.10
CA SER A 53 5.47 -6.94 -7.44
C SER A 53 6.59 -7.90 -7.84
N GLU A 54 6.50 -8.52 -9.01
CA GLU A 54 7.58 -9.33 -9.58
C GLU A 54 8.87 -8.52 -9.81
N SER A 55 8.73 -7.26 -10.20
CA SER A 55 9.85 -6.36 -10.53
C SER A 55 10.55 -5.75 -9.32
N GLY A 56 9.96 -5.85 -8.13
CA GLY A 56 10.48 -5.21 -6.92
C GLY A 56 9.39 -4.68 -5.99
N SER A 57 9.77 -3.77 -5.10
CA SER A 57 8.88 -3.22 -4.06
C SER A 57 8.99 -1.70 -3.95
N THR A 58 7.93 -1.03 -3.48
CA THR A 58 7.86 0.43 -3.26
C THR A 58 7.03 0.76 -2.03
N THR A 59 7.34 1.88 -1.38
CA THR A 59 6.52 2.48 -0.32
C THR A 59 5.47 3.46 -0.86
N LEU A 60 5.40 3.63 -2.19
CA LEU A 60 4.56 4.59 -2.92
C LEU A 60 4.80 6.05 -2.52
N GLN A 61 6.04 6.42 -2.18
CA GLN A 61 6.39 7.80 -1.82
C GLN A 61 6.62 8.71 -3.03
N SER A 62 6.93 8.14 -4.20
CA SER A 62 7.15 8.91 -5.42
C SER A 62 6.57 8.23 -6.66
N ALA A 63 6.24 9.05 -7.68
CA ALA A 63 5.70 8.56 -8.95
C ALA A 63 6.74 7.75 -9.69
N LEU A 64 8.00 8.13 -9.57
CA LEU A 64 9.10 7.41 -10.18
C LEU A 64 9.21 5.98 -9.64
N GLU A 65 9.20 5.77 -8.32
CA GLU A 65 9.23 4.42 -7.74
C GLU A 65 8.08 3.54 -8.25
N CYS A 66 6.87 4.09 -8.27
CA CYS A 66 5.68 3.38 -8.73
C CYS A 66 5.79 2.99 -10.22
N ILE A 67 6.24 3.93 -11.07
CA ILE A 67 6.44 3.68 -12.51
C ILE A 67 7.55 2.65 -12.74
N MET A 68 8.62 2.69 -11.95
CA MET A 68 9.76 1.76 -12.06
C MET A 68 9.38 0.31 -11.77
N LEU A 69 8.25 0.04 -11.09
CA LEU A 69 7.75 -1.33 -10.94
C LEU A 69 7.21 -1.93 -12.24
N GLY A 70 6.94 -1.12 -13.27
CA GLY A 70 6.53 -1.61 -14.59
C GLY A 70 5.21 -2.39 -14.53
N LEU A 71 4.23 -1.92 -13.77
CA LEU A 71 2.98 -2.64 -13.52
C LEU A 71 2.03 -2.55 -14.73
N GLU A 72 2.17 -3.50 -15.66
CA GLU A 72 1.30 -3.65 -16.83
C GLU A 72 -0.07 -4.24 -16.46
N GLN A 73 -1.02 -4.21 -17.40
CA GLN A 73 -2.32 -4.87 -17.22
C GLN A 73 -2.12 -6.36 -16.89
N GLY A 74 -2.80 -6.85 -15.86
CA GLY A 74 -2.71 -8.22 -15.39
C GLY A 74 -1.56 -8.48 -14.41
N ALA A 75 -0.67 -7.51 -14.19
CA ALA A 75 0.33 -7.59 -13.13
C ALA A 75 -0.34 -7.77 -11.76
N ARG A 76 0.29 -8.56 -10.89
CA ARG A 76 -0.15 -8.79 -9.52
C ARG A 76 0.70 -7.98 -8.56
N VAL A 77 0.06 -7.39 -7.56
CA VAL A 77 0.74 -6.75 -6.44
C VAL A 77 0.25 -7.30 -5.11
N ARG A 78 1.16 -7.42 -4.15
CA ARG A 78 0.82 -7.62 -2.73
C ARG A 78 1.02 -6.30 -2.01
N ILE A 79 0.02 -5.87 -1.28
CA ILE A 79 0.00 -4.62 -0.52
C ILE A 79 0.02 -5.02 0.96
N GLU A 80 1.07 -4.61 1.65
CA GLU A 80 1.27 -4.81 3.08
C GLU A 80 1.07 -3.45 3.77
N VAL A 81 0.22 -3.42 4.78
CA VAL A 81 -0.10 -2.21 5.54
C VAL A 81 -0.04 -2.53 7.02
N ASN A 82 0.65 -1.68 7.78
CA ASN A 82 0.68 -1.71 9.23
C ASN A 82 0.21 -0.36 9.77
N GLY A 83 -0.72 -0.37 10.72
CA GLY A 83 -1.06 0.79 11.53
C GLY A 83 -2.56 1.01 11.72
N ALA A 84 -2.93 2.22 12.16
CA ALA A 84 -4.32 2.53 12.45
C ALA A 84 -5.19 2.51 11.17
N ASN A 85 -6.23 1.68 11.17
CA ASN A 85 -7.13 1.45 10.03
C ASN A 85 -6.48 0.75 8.83
N GLU A 86 -5.45 -0.08 9.08
CA GLU A 86 -4.71 -0.81 8.05
C GLU A 86 -5.60 -1.60 7.09
N GLU A 87 -6.62 -2.31 7.57
CA GLU A 87 -7.55 -3.07 6.73
C GLU A 87 -8.28 -2.20 5.71
N ALA A 88 -8.84 -1.07 6.19
CA ALA A 88 -9.58 -0.14 5.34
C ALA A 88 -8.67 0.53 4.32
N PHE A 89 -7.46 0.91 4.74
CA PHE A 89 -6.49 1.52 3.86
C PHE A 89 -5.95 0.54 2.80
N ALA A 90 -5.61 -0.68 3.21
CA ALA A 90 -5.18 -1.74 2.30
C ALA A 90 -6.26 -2.05 1.24
N ALA A 91 -7.51 -2.19 1.65
CA ALA A 91 -8.64 -2.42 0.75
C ALA A 91 -8.83 -1.25 -0.24
N ARG A 92 -8.73 -0.01 0.25
CA ARG A 92 -8.81 1.19 -0.59
C ARG A 92 -7.69 1.26 -1.61
N LEU A 93 -6.46 0.98 -1.19
CA LEU A 93 -5.30 1.01 -2.08
C LEU A 93 -5.38 -0.11 -3.14
N ALA A 94 -5.83 -1.31 -2.76
CA ALA A 94 -6.10 -2.40 -3.70
C ALA A 94 -7.12 -1.98 -4.76
N GLN A 95 -8.25 -1.36 -4.37
CA GLN A 95 -9.25 -0.85 -5.31
C GLN A 95 -8.65 0.14 -6.32
N LEU A 96 -7.74 1.02 -5.90
CA LEU A 96 -7.08 1.96 -6.80
C LEU A 96 -6.18 1.23 -7.82
N PHE A 97 -5.43 0.21 -7.39
CA PHE A 97 -4.65 -0.62 -8.31
C PHE A 97 -5.53 -1.38 -9.31
N GLU A 98 -6.71 -1.81 -8.90
CA GLU A 98 -7.69 -2.48 -9.76
C GLU A 98 -8.56 -1.52 -10.59
N THR A 99 -8.40 -0.20 -10.43
CA THR A 99 -9.22 0.77 -11.15
C THR A 99 -8.80 0.83 -12.61
N LYS A 100 -9.78 0.77 -13.52
CA LYS A 100 -9.59 1.14 -14.92
C LYS A 100 -9.70 2.65 -15.02
N PHE A 101 -8.58 3.32 -15.28
CA PHE A 101 -8.56 4.78 -15.36
C PHE A 101 -8.88 5.22 -16.78
N ASP A 102 -9.90 6.06 -16.92
CA ASP A 102 -10.19 6.75 -18.15
C ASP A 102 -9.59 8.16 -18.04
N PHE A 103 -8.44 8.37 -18.69
CA PHE A 103 -7.90 9.70 -18.85
C PHE A 103 -8.08 10.14 -20.30
N PRO A 104 -8.63 11.34 -20.54
CA PRO A 104 -8.71 11.85 -21.89
C PRO A 104 -7.31 11.88 -22.53
N VAL A 105 -7.23 11.34 -23.75
CA VAL A 105 -6.15 11.63 -24.68
C VAL A 105 -6.36 13.09 -25.11
N GLY A 106 -5.47 13.95 -24.63
CA GLY A 106 -5.40 15.35 -25.06
C GLY A 106 -4.85 15.46 -26.46
#